data_AF-A0A0R2I2H6-F1
#
_entry.id   AF-A0A0R2I2H6-F1
#
_cell.length_a   1.000
_cell.length_b   1.000
_cell.length_c   1.000
_cell.angle_alpha   90.00
_cell.angle_beta   90.00
_cell.angle_gamma   90.00
#
_symmetry.space_group_name_H-M   'P 1'
#
loop_
_entity.id
_entity.type
_entity.pdbx_description
1 polymer ?
#
loop_
_entity_poly.entity_id
_entity_poly.type
_entity_poly.pdbx_seq_one_letter_code
_entity_poly.pdbx_strand_id
1 'polypeptide(L)'
;MFLFQDVTLVDFLMWIAVVAGLMILNEFARSNKYVALILFIALPIILTVFVWPTTAGPGSSTGTWFHWVKVYSALAGCLGFLALRHIKSL
;
A
#
# COMPACT_ATOMS: atom_id res chain seq x y z
N MET A 1 26.54 -8.79 -12.76
CA MET A 1 25.44 -9.47 -13.48
C MET A 1 24.70 -8.40 -14.28
N PHE A 2 24.54 -8.55 -15.60
CA PHE A 2 24.18 -7.43 -16.49
C PHE A 2 22.66 -7.22 -16.64
N LEU A 3 21.80 -8.17 -16.22
CA LEU A 3 20.33 -8.03 -16.38
C LEU A 3 19.45 -8.56 -15.23
N PHE A 4 19.92 -9.44 -14.34
CA PHE A 4 19.17 -9.86 -13.14
C PHE A 4 20.12 -9.99 -11.95
N GLN A 5 19.60 -10.00 -10.74
CA GLN A 5 20.34 -10.35 -9.53
C GLN A 5 19.92 -11.78 -9.13
N ASP A 6 20.87 -12.57 -8.64
CA ASP A 6 20.54 -13.90 -8.12
C ASP A 6 19.58 -13.76 -6.92
N VAL A 7 18.45 -14.47 -7.00
CA VAL A 7 17.46 -14.51 -5.91
C VAL A 7 18.00 -15.44 -4.83
N THR A 8 18.31 -14.88 -3.67
CA THR A 8 18.75 -15.65 -2.52
C THR A 8 17.57 -16.30 -1.81
N LEU A 9 17.84 -17.29 -0.95
CA LEU A 9 16.82 -17.87 -0.08
C LEU A 9 16.13 -16.79 0.79
N VAL A 10 16.89 -15.78 1.23
CA VAL A 10 16.37 -14.67 2.03
C VAL A 10 15.35 -13.85 1.23
N ASP A 11 15.63 -13.57 -0.05
CA ASP A 11 14.71 -12.84 -0.92
C ASP A 11 13.39 -13.61 -1.11
N PHE A 12 13.47 -14.92 -1.27
CA PHE A 12 12.30 -15.79 -1.39
C PHE A 12 11.47 -15.83 -0.10
N LEU A 13 12.12 -15.94 1.07
CA LEU A 13 11.43 -15.90 2.36
C LEU A 13 10.77 -14.54 2.62
N MET A 14 11.45 -13.45 2.26
CA MET A 14 10.88 -12.11 2.33
C MET A 14 9.66 -11.96 1.41
N TRP A 15 9.71 -12.53 0.21
CA TRP A 15 8.55 -12.54 -0.69
C TRP A 15 7.35 -13.25 -0.04
N ILE A 16 7.53 -14.45 0.53
CA ILE A 16 6.46 -15.16 1.25
C ILE A 16 5.94 -14.31 2.41
N ALA A 17 6.83 -13.74 3.21
CA ALA A 17 6.45 -12.94 4.38
C ALA A 17 5.62 -11.71 4.00
N VAL A 18 6.04 -10.97 2.97
CA VAL A 18 5.30 -9.81 2.46
C VAL A 18 3.95 -10.23 1.91
N VAL A 19 3.89 -11.28 1.09
CA VAL A 19 2.64 -11.80 0.51
C VAL A 19 1.67 -12.24 1.61
N ALA A 20 2.13 -13.03 2.58
CA ALA A 20 1.31 -13.46 3.71
C ALA A 20 0.83 -12.27 4.55
N GLY A 21 1.70 -11.31 4.84
CA GLY A 21 1.34 -10.09 5.57
C GLY A 21 0.25 -9.29 4.85
N LEU A 22 0.37 -9.11 3.54
CA LEU A 22 -0.64 -8.42 2.73
C LEU A 22 -1.98 -9.16 2.73
N MET A 23 -1.98 -10.49 2.64
CA MET A 23 -3.23 -11.27 2.73
C MET A 23 -3.89 -11.13 4.10
N ILE A 24 -3.12 -11.18 5.19
CA ILE A 24 -3.61 -11.01 6.56
C ILE A 24 -4.21 -9.61 6.74
N LEU A 25 -3.50 -8.56 6.32
CA LEU A 25 -4.00 -7.19 6.39
C LEU A 25 -5.28 -7.01 5.57
N ASN A 26 -5.38 -7.65 4.41
CA ASN A 26 -6.58 -7.63 3.59
C ASN A 26 -7.77 -8.31 4.29
N GLU A 27 -7.56 -9.45 4.96
CA GLU A 27 -8.62 -10.10 5.73
C GLU A 27 -9.08 -9.24 6.91
N PHE A 28 -8.16 -8.56 7.59
CA PHE A 28 -8.50 -7.59 8.63
C PHE A 28 -9.30 -6.40 8.09
N ALA A 29 -8.92 -5.84 6.94
CA ALA A 29 -9.67 -4.78 6.28
C ALA A 29 -11.08 -5.26 5.88
N ARG A 30 -11.23 -6.52 5.44
CA ARG A 30 -12.51 -7.07 5.05
C ARG A 30 -13.44 -7.32 6.24
N SER A 31 -12.90 -7.78 7.36
CA SER A 31 -13.66 -8.19 8.54
C SER A 31 -14.26 -7.01 9.32
N ASN A 32 -13.62 -5.84 9.35
CA ASN A 32 -14.10 -4.69 10.12
C ASN A 32 -13.96 -3.36 9.35
N LYS A 33 -15.08 -2.62 9.22
CA LYS A 33 -15.13 -1.31 8.55
C LYS A 33 -14.14 -0.30 9.14
N TYR A 34 -13.93 -0.31 10.46
CA TYR A 34 -13.04 0.65 11.11
C TYR A 34 -11.57 0.33 10.79
N VAL A 35 -11.23 -0.94 10.68
CA VAL A 35 -9.89 -1.37 10.29
C VAL A 35 -9.61 -0.96 8.84
N ALA A 36 -10.59 -1.13 7.94
CA ALA A 36 -10.48 -0.61 6.58
C ALA A 36 -10.27 0.91 6.55
N LEU A 37 -11.03 1.68 7.33
CA LEU A 37 -10.86 3.14 7.39
C LEU A 37 -9.47 3.54 7.93
N ILE A 38 -8.95 2.83 8.94
CA ILE A 38 -7.60 3.08 9.45
C ILE A 38 -6.56 2.78 8.36
N LEU A 39 -6.66 1.65 7.68
CA LEU A 39 -5.70 1.22 6.66
C LEU A 39 -5.73 2.09 5.39
N PHE A 40 -6.91 2.54 4.95
CA PHE A 40 -7.07 3.28 3.70
C PHE A 40 -7.26 4.80 3.87
N ILE A 41 -7.33 5.32 5.10
CA ILE A 41 -7.40 6.77 5.34
C ILE A 41 -6.31 7.20 6.32
N ALA A 42 -6.37 6.73 7.57
CA ALA A 42 -5.48 7.22 8.61
C ALA A 42 -4.00 6.90 8.30
N LEU A 43 -3.70 5.67 7.92
CA LEU A 43 -2.35 5.24 7.59
C LEU A 43 -1.75 6.02 6.41
N PRO A 44 -2.41 6.14 5.24
CA PRO A 44 -1.91 6.98 4.14
C PRO A 44 -1.66 8.43 4.53
N ILE A 45 -2.51 9.04 5.36
CA ILE A 45 -2.33 10.41 5.84
C ILE A 45 -1.04 10.49 6.69
N ILE A 46 -0.88 9.58 7.65
CA ILE A 46 0.32 9.54 8.51
C ILE A 46 1.58 9.35 7.66
N LEU A 47 1.55 8.42 6.71
CA LEU A 47 2.69 8.17 5.82
C LEU A 47 3.01 9.40 4.97
N THR A 48 1.99 10.05 4.40
CA THR A 48 2.17 11.26 3.56
C THR A 48 2.77 12.42 4.34
N VAL A 49 2.36 12.63 5.58
CA VAL A 49 2.78 13.80 6.38
C VAL A 49 4.12 13.55 7.08
N PHE A 50 4.34 12.37 7.64
CA PHE A 50 5.46 12.14 8.56
C PHE A 50 6.59 11.28 7.99
N VAL A 51 6.31 10.40 7.02
CA VAL A 51 7.27 9.37 6.57
C VAL A 51 7.78 9.62 5.16
N TRP A 52 6.90 9.89 4.21
CA TRP A 52 7.25 10.07 2.80
C TRP A 52 8.07 11.32 2.49
N PRO A 53 7.98 12.44 3.23
CA PRO A 53 8.89 13.57 3.01
C PRO A 53 10.37 13.20 3.19
N THR A 54 10.68 12.22 4.04
CA THR A 54 12.07 11.78 4.31
C THR A 54 12.46 10.52 3.54
N THR A 55 11.50 9.68 3.13
CA THR A 55 11.76 8.39 2.47
C THR A 55 11.48 8.36 0.98
N ALA A 56 10.60 9.24 0.48
CA ALA A 56 10.17 9.33 -0.91
C ALA A 56 10.45 10.73 -1.52
N GLY A 57 11.51 11.38 -1.06
CA GLY A 57 11.95 12.70 -1.52
C GLY A 57 12.74 12.67 -2.84
N PRO A 58 13.19 13.85 -3.33
CA PRO A 58 13.98 13.99 -4.55
C PRO A 58 15.22 13.09 -4.53
N GLY A 59 15.43 12.31 -5.59
CA GLY A 59 16.55 11.35 -5.69
C GLY A 59 16.25 9.95 -5.16
N SER A 60 15.08 9.71 -4.56
CA SER A 60 14.63 8.35 -4.23
C SER A 60 13.98 7.67 -5.43
N SER A 61 14.06 6.33 -5.46
CA SER A 61 13.40 5.50 -6.48
C SER A 61 11.86 5.55 -6.42
N THR A 62 11.28 6.12 -5.36
CA THR A 62 9.83 6.20 -5.13
C THR A 62 9.29 7.63 -5.12
N GLY A 63 10.14 8.64 -5.23
CA GLY A 63 9.77 10.05 -5.18
C GLY A 63 9.36 10.69 -6.51
N THR A 64 9.27 9.90 -7.60
CA THR A 64 8.86 10.44 -8.91
C THR A 64 7.35 10.61 -9.00
N TRP A 65 6.90 11.55 -9.84
CA TRP A 65 5.48 11.86 -10.03
C TRP A 65 4.63 10.61 -10.35
N PHE A 66 5.19 9.66 -11.11
CA PHE A 66 4.47 8.45 -11.51
C PHE A 66 4.25 7.47 -10.35
N HIS A 67 5.19 7.38 -9.41
CA HIS A 67 5.00 6.60 -8.18
C HIS A 67 3.86 7.16 -7.35
N TRP A 68 3.81 8.49 -7.20
CA TRP A 68 2.73 9.18 -6.51
C TRP A 68 1.36 8.93 -7.14
N VAL A 69 1.26 9.05 -8.47
CA VAL A 69 0.01 8.75 -9.20
C VAL A 69 -0.43 7.32 -8.97
N LYS A 70 0.46 6.33 -9.10
CA LYS A 70 0.12 4.91 -8.87
C LYS A 70 -0.46 4.66 -7.48
N VAL A 71 0.21 5.16 -6.44
CA VAL A 71 -0.17 4.92 -5.04
C VAL A 71 -1.53 5.55 -4.75
N TYR A 72 -1.75 6.80 -5.17
CA TYR A 72 -3.01 7.48 -4.91
C TYR A 72 -4.16 7.00 -5.81
N SER A 73 -3.90 6.56 -7.04
CA SER A 73 -4.90 5.91 -7.88
C SER A 73 -5.38 4.59 -7.28
N ALA A 74 -4.46 3.77 -6.76
CA ALA A 74 -4.82 2.53 -6.05
C ALA A 74 -5.64 2.85 -4.78
N LEU A 75 -5.23 3.87 -4.02
CA LEU A 75 -5.95 4.31 -2.83
C LEU A 75 -7.38 4.77 -3.15
N ALA A 76 -7.54 5.58 -4.18
CA ALA A 76 -8.85 6.04 -4.64
C ALA A 76 -9.75 4.88 -5.05
N GLY A 77 -9.20 3.87 -5.73
CA GLY A 77 -9.91 2.62 -6.05
C GLY A 77 -10.40 1.89 -4.79
N CYS A 78 -9.51 1.69 -3.81
CA CYS A 78 -9.86 1.04 -2.54
C CYS A 78 -10.98 1.80 -1.79
N LEU A 79 -10.88 3.13 -1.71
CA LEU A 79 -11.91 3.96 -1.09
C LEU A 79 -13.23 3.93 -1.86
N GLY A 80 -13.19 3.87 -3.19
CA GLY A 80 -14.38 3.71 -4.03
C GLY A 80 -15.12 2.40 -3.75
N PHE A 81 -14.40 1.28 -3.69
CA PHE A 81 -15.02 -0.01 -3.31
C PHE A 81 -15.52 -0.02 -1.86
N LEU A 82 -14.84 0.65 -0.94
CA LEU A 82 -15.28 0.81 0.44
C LEU A 82 -16.59 1.63 0.51
N ALA A 83 -16.69 2.69 -0.29
CA ALA A 83 -17.88 3.51 -0.42
C ALA A 83 -19.06 2.68 -0.98
N LEU A 84 -18.87 1.99 -2.11
CA LEU A 84 -19.88 1.09 -2.69
C LEU A 84 -20.36 0.02 -1.69
N ARG A 85 -19.46 -0.50 -0.85
CA ARG A 85 -19.80 -1.52 0.15
C ARG A 85 -20.66 -0.99 1.29
N HIS A 86 -20.44 0.25 1.73
CA HIS A 86 -21.02 0.77 2.98
C HIS A 86 -22.07 1.86 2.79
N ILE A 87 -22.13 2.49 1.62
CA ILE A 87 -23.11 3.50 1.27
C ILE A 87 -24.20 2.83 0.44
N LYS A 88 -25.38 2.62 1.05
CA LYS A 88 -26.52 1.91 0.42
C LYS A 88 -27.09 2.58 -0.84
N SER A 89 -26.83 3.87 -1.04
CA SER A 89 -27.43 4.64 -2.14
C SER A 89 -26.48 4.90 -3.31
N LEU A 90 -25.29 4.28 -3.30
CA LEU A 90 -24.28 4.43 -4.33
C LEU A 90 -24.34 3.27 -5.33
#